data_AF-A0AAV2IPI0-F1
#
_entry.id   AF-A0AAV2IPI0-F1
#
_cell.length_a   1.000
_cell.length_b   1.000
_cell.length_c   1.000
_cell.angle_alpha   90.00
_cell.angle_beta   90.00
_cell.angle_gamma   90.00
#
_symmetry.space_group_name_H-M   'P 1'
#
loop_
_entity.id
_entity.type
_entity.pdbx_description
1 polymer ?
#
loop_
_entity_poly.entity_id
_entity_poly.type
_entity_poly.pdbx_seq_one_letter_code
_entity_poly.pdbx_strand_id
1 'polypeptide(L)'
;MAFRNKTPSFRHEGHMFFIYNHKKKTEEDDPKDAILYFYPRSVSVDDQVALVGGIIGLADFCQEFLPECIPSIVKLAGHNFALLQHEEYIIGLADSPDVPDRFLTSHMNFVWSTFMFYQGSLESLRERVCDNNFLKELSRIWDMYLPLCQIHGDILSQAFHVLPYVQLHKCQGSLFLHASHILQRSLRHKGVIAGALFNKNKVLCSQLSNTLTRQLLLLMSPSQVRTV
;
A
#
# COMPACT_ATOMS: atom_id res chain seq x y z
N MET A 1 -9.19 -44.63 6.89
CA MET A 1 -8.64 -43.54 6.05
C MET A 1 -9.74 -42.53 5.79
N ALA A 2 -9.70 -41.38 6.46
CA ALA A 2 -10.53 -40.24 6.14
C ALA A 2 -9.60 -39.03 6.10
N PHE A 3 -9.17 -38.64 4.89
CA PHE A 3 -8.48 -37.37 4.67
C PHE A 3 -9.48 -36.25 4.94
N ARG A 4 -9.44 -35.75 6.17
CA ARG A 4 -10.17 -34.54 6.55
C ARG A 4 -9.42 -33.39 5.87
N ASN A 5 -9.86 -33.00 4.68
CA ASN A 5 -9.46 -31.75 4.02
C ASN A 5 -9.85 -30.60 4.96
N LYS A 6 -8.94 -30.21 5.83
CA LYS A 6 -8.98 -28.91 6.48
C LYS A 6 -8.62 -27.90 5.39
N THR A 7 -9.62 -27.43 4.66
CA THR A 7 -9.48 -26.14 3.99
C THR A 7 -9.14 -25.13 5.09
N PRO A 8 -7.98 -24.43 5.03
CA PRO A 8 -7.67 -23.42 6.02
C PRO A 8 -8.78 -22.36 5.96
N SER A 9 -9.55 -22.28 7.04
CA SER A 9 -10.62 -21.30 7.16
C SER A 9 -9.98 -19.98 7.58
N PHE A 10 -9.54 -19.18 6.61
CA PHE A 10 -9.12 -17.81 6.84
C PHE A 10 -10.36 -16.97 7.17
N ARG A 11 -10.72 -16.91 8.46
CA ARG A 11 -11.81 -16.08 8.99
C ARG A 11 -11.21 -14.86 9.71
N HIS A 12 -10.39 -14.10 9.01
CA HIS A 12 -9.98 -12.77 9.48
C HIS A 12 -10.90 -11.76 8.81
N GLU A 13 -11.72 -11.05 9.60
CA GLU A 13 -12.63 -9.99 9.15
C GLU A 13 -11.89 -8.70 8.71
N GLY A 14 -10.70 -8.82 8.14
CA GLY A 14 -9.83 -7.69 7.87
C GLY A 14 -8.93 -7.86 6.65
N HIS A 15 -8.41 -6.73 6.18
CA HIS A 15 -7.44 -6.65 5.10
C HIS A 15 -6.18 -7.46 5.43
N MET A 16 -5.77 -8.36 4.54
CA MET A 16 -4.47 -9.03 4.62
C MET A 16 -3.48 -8.34 3.69
N PHE A 17 -2.21 -8.31 4.06
CA PHE A 17 -1.15 -7.74 3.22
C PHE A 17 0.13 -8.55 3.37
N PHE A 18 0.81 -8.81 2.26
CA PHE A 18 2.08 -9.52 2.28
C PHE A 18 3.08 -8.96 1.28
N ILE A 19 4.37 -9.14 1.57
CA ILE A 19 5.48 -8.89 0.65
C ILE A 19 6.28 -10.18 0.52
N TYR A 20 6.39 -10.67 -0.70
CA TYR A 20 7.11 -11.89 -1.05
C TYR A 20 8.33 -11.57 -1.92
N ASN A 21 9.48 -12.16 -1.58
CA ASN A 21 10.70 -12.10 -2.38
C ASN A 21 10.69 -13.20 -3.43
N HIS A 22 10.53 -12.81 -4.70
CA HIS A 22 10.45 -13.68 -5.85
C HIS A 22 11.81 -14.08 -6.43
N LYS A 23 12.92 -13.51 -5.93
CA LYS A 23 14.28 -13.79 -6.42
C LYS A 23 14.77 -15.20 -6.05
N LYS A 24 14.27 -15.74 -4.94
CA LYS A 24 14.77 -16.97 -4.31
C LYS A 24 13.92 -18.18 -4.70
N LYS A 25 14.37 -18.89 -5.74
CA LYS A 25 13.77 -20.15 -6.21
C LYS A 25 14.83 -21.26 -6.26
N THR A 26 15.50 -21.54 -5.15
CA THR A 26 16.21 -22.81 -4.98
C THR A 26 15.38 -23.72 -4.08
N GLU A 27 15.33 -25.02 -4.38
CA GLU A 27 14.57 -26.00 -3.57
C GLU A 27 15.09 -26.11 -2.11
N GLU A 28 16.25 -25.53 -1.84
CA GLU A 28 16.91 -25.53 -0.52
C GLU A 28 16.44 -24.39 0.40
N ASP A 29 15.80 -23.35 -0.15
CA ASP A 29 15.35 -22.20 0.63
C ASP A 29 14.02 -22.51 1.36
N ASP A 30 13.94 -22.19 2.65
CA ASP A 30 12.68 -22.32 3.40
C ASP A 30 11.65 -21.31 2.82
N PRO A 31 10.46 -21.76 2.38
CA PRO A 31 9.41 -20.88 1.87
C PRO A 31 9.04 -19.73 2.82
N LYS A 32 9.29 -19.90 4.12
CA LYS A 32 9.08 -18.89 5.16
C LYS A 32 9.99 -17.67 4.97
N ASP A 33 11.22 -17.88 4.53
CA ASP A 33 12.22 -16.82 4.36
C ASP A 33 11.94 -15.91 3.16
N ALA A 34 11.12 -16.38 2.22
CA ALA A 34 10.66 -15.57 1.09
C ALA A 34 9.55 -14.59 1.49
N ILE A 35 8.85 -14.80 2.61
CA ILE A 35 7.82 -13.88 3.09
C ILE A 35 8.48 -12.81 3.97
N LEU A 36 8.74 -11.64 3.38
CA LEU A 36 9.42 -10.53 4.07
C LEU A 36 8.53 -9.82 5.08
N TYR A 37 7.22 -9.79 4.82
CA TYR A 37 6.22 -9.18 5.71
C TYR A 37 4.86 -9.84 5.49
N PHE A 38 4.11 -9.99 6.59
CA PHE A 38 2.72 -10.45 6.55
C PHE A 38 1.90 -9.74 7.62
N TYR A 39 0.71 -9.30 7.25
CA TYR A 39 -0.31 -8.72 8.10
C TYR A 39 -1.66 -9.42 7.89
N PRO A 40 -2.42 -9.71 8.97
CA PRO A 40 -2.13 -9.39 10.37
C PRO A 40 -1.13 -10.36 11.01
N ARG A 41 -0.40 -9.89 12.04
CA ARG A 41 0.61 -10.69 12.77
C ARG A 41 0.04 -11.88 13.55
N SER A 42 -1.28 -11.95 13.69
CA SER A 42 -1.97 -13.04 14.38
C SER A 42 -2.01 -14.35 13.57
N VAL A 43 -1.76 -14.32 12.26
CA VAL A 43 -1.81 -15.51 11.41
C VAL A 43 -0.57 -16.37 11.65
N SER A 44 -0.76 -17.68 11.81
CA SER A 44 0.36 -18.61 12.04
C SER A 44 1.29 -18.66 10.83
N VAL A 45 2.58 -18.92 11.05
CA VAL A 45 3.58 -18.97 9.96
C VAL A 45 3.22 -20.05 8.93
N ASP A 46 2.70 -21.20 9.37
CA ASP A 46 2.33 -22.28 8.46
C ASP A 46 1.11 -21.89 7.58
N ASP A 47 0.15 -21.15 8.13
CA ASP A 47 -0.98 -20.62 7.38
C ASP A 47 -0.55 -19.53 6.39
N GLN A 48 0.42 -18.68 6.77
CA GLN A 48 1.01 -17.68 5.88
C GLN A 48 1.67 -18.33 4.66
N VAL A 49 2.51 -19.35 4.90
CA VAL A 49 3.19 -20.10 3.84
C VAL A 49 2.19 -20.80 2.94
N ALA A 50 1.16 -21.45 3.50
CA ALA A 50 0.15 -22.14 2.70
C ALA A 50 -0.63 -21.16 1.81
N LEU A 51 -1.02 -20.00 2.34
CA LEU A 51 -1.77 -18.98 1.61
C LEU A 51 -0.92 -18.30 0.53
N VAL A 52 0.23 -17.73 0.94
CA VAL A 52 1.10 -16.99 0.02
C VAL A 52 1.69 -17.95 -1.01
N GLY A 53 2.15 -19.13 -0.60
CA GLY A 53 2.66 -20.16 -1.51
C GLY A 53 1.63 -20.60 -2.55
N GLY A 54 0.35 -20.75 -2.17
CA GLY A 54 -0.71 -21.04 -3.13
C GLY A 54 -0.94 -19.91 -4.15
N ILE A 55 -0.89 -18.65 -3.69
CA ILE A 55 -1.05 -17.48 -4.56
C ILE A 55 0.15 -17.31 -5.50
N ILE A 56 1.37 -17.44 -4.97
CA ILE A 56 2.61 -17.34 -5.77
C ILE A 56 2.69 -18.50 -6.76
N GLY A 57 2.34 -19.72 -6.38
CA GLY A 57 2.28 -20.86 -7.29
C GLY A 57 1.29 -20.65 -8.44
N LEU A 58 0.15 -20.01 -8.18
CA LEU A 58 -0.78 -19.62 -9.25
C LEU A 58 -0.20 -18.53 -10.15
N ALA A 59 0.48 -17.52 -9.58
CA ALA A 59 1.12 -16.48 -10.36
C ALA A 59 2.24 -17.04 -11.24
N ASP A 60 3.05 -17.95 -10.71
CA ASP A 60 4.10 -18.66 -11.44
C ASP A 60 3.53 -19.50 -12.57
N PHE A 61 2.48 -20.29 -12.28
CA PHE A 61 1.76 -21.03 -13.29
C PHE A 61 1.28 -20.09 -14.41
N CYS A 62 0.66 -18.95 -14.09
CA CYS A 62 0.25 -17.99 -15.11
C CYS A 62 1.42 -17.47 -15.96
N GLN A 63 2.58 -17.21 -15.36
CA GLN A 63 3.77 -16.74 -16.08
C GLN A 63 4.34 -17.78 -17.05
N GLU A 64 4.22 -19.08 -16.75
CA GLU A 64 4.66 -20.15 -17.66
C GLU A 64 3.89 -20.15 -18.98
N PHE A 65 2.59 -19.84 -18.95
CA PHE A 65 1.74 -19.82 -20.14
C PHE A 65 1.60 -18.43 -20.78
N LEU A 66 1.75 -17.38 -19.98
CA LEU A 66 1.68 -15.98 -20.40
C LEU A 66 2.92 -15.24 -19.87
N PRO A 67 4.03 -15.25 -20.64
CA PRO A 67 5.25 -14.57 -20.24
C PRO A 67 4.98 -13.11 -19.88
N GLU A 68 5.60 -12.65 -18.79
CA GLU A 68 5.48 -11.28 -18.26
C GLU A 68 4.09 -10.91 -17.67
N CYS A 69 3.17 -11.86 -17.52
CA CYS A 69 1.84 -11.60 -16.97
C CYS A 69 1.70 -12.18 -15.55
N ILE A 70 1.77 -11.32 -14.52
CA ILE A 70 1.26 -11.67 -13.18
C ILE A 70 -0.23 -11.35 -13.12
N PRO A 71 -1.07 -12.26 -12.61
CA PRO A 71 -2.49 -11.99 -12.43
C PRO A 71 -2.67 -10.80 -11.48
N SER A 72 -3.33 -9.74 -11.94
CA SER A 72 -3.59 -8.55 -11.10
C SER A 72 -4.59 -8.82 -9.99
N ILE A 73 -5.43 -9.84 -10.14
CA ILE A 73 -6.41 -10.30 -9.15
C ILE A 73 -6.37 -11.83 -9.04
N VAL A 74 -6.38 -12.33 -7.80
CA VAL A 74 -6.62 -13.74 -7.47
C VAL A 74 -7.82 -13.83 -6.54
N LYS A 75 -8.84 -14.61 -6.93
CA LYS A 75 -10.08 -14.78 -6.15
C LYS A 75 -10.05 -16.10 -5.40
N LEU A 76 -10.14 -16.03 -4.07
CA LEU A 76 -10.26 -17.19 -3.19
C LEU A 76 -11.64 -17.16 -2.52
N ALA A 77 -12.10 -18.32 -2.02
CA ALA A 77 -13.46 -18.48 -1.50
C ALA A 77 -13.86 -17.52 -0.36
N GLY A 78 -12.89 -16.88 0.31
CA GLY A 78 -13.14 -15.90 1.37
C GLY A 78 -12.65 -14.48 1.07
N HIS A 79 -11.72 -14.29 0.13
CA HIS A 79 -11.05 -13.02 -0.10
C HIS A 79 -10.61 -12.88 -1.55
N ASN A 80 -10.66 -11.65 -2.07
CA ASN A 80 -10.00 -11.29 -3.32
C ASN A 80 -8.64 -10.67 -2.98
N PHE A 81 -7.60 -11.04 -3.71
CA PHE A 81 -6.26 -10.49 -3.60
C PHE A 81 -5.94 -9.68 -4.85
N ALA A 82 -5.53 -8.42 -4.68
CA ALA A 82 -4.78 -7.72 -5.72
C ALA A 82 -3.30 -8.05 -5.58
N LEU A 83 -2.66 -8.37 -6.70
CA LEU A 83 -1.22 -8.59 -6.76
C LEU A 83 -0.55 -7.48 -7.56
N LEU A 84 0.62 -7.08 -7.09
CA LEU A 84 1.50 -6.14 -7.75
C LEU A 84 2.91 -6.73 -7.79
N GLN A 85 3.47 -6.86 -9.00
CA GLN A 85 4.88 -7.13 -9.16
C GLN A 85 5.65 -5.81 -9.14
N HIS A 86 6.69 -5.74 -8.31
CA HIS A 86 7.63 -4.63 -8.33
C HIS A 86 9.04 -5.16 -8.14
N GLU A 87 9.89 -5.00 -9.16
CA GLU A 87 11.23 -5.58 -9.20
C GLU A 87 11.16 -7.10 -8.95
N GLU A 88 11.90 -7.59 -7.96
CA GLU A 88 11.92 -8.99 -7.54
C GLU A 88 10.88 -9.32 -6.46
N TYR A 89 9.93 -8.42 -6.19
CA TYR A 89 8.94 -8.59 -5.14
C TYR A 89 7.54 -8.76 -5.71
N ILE A 90 6.77 -9.65 -5.09
CA ILE A 90 5.33 -9.75 -5.31
C ILE A 90 4.64 -9.29 -4.03
N ILE A 91 3.81 -8.28 -4.17
CA ILE A 91 3.06 -7.69 -3.06
C ILE A 91 1.59 -8.00 -3.26
N GLY A 92 0.95 -8.50 -2.21
CA GLY A 92 -0.47 -8.84 -2.21
C GLY A 92 -1.25 -8.06 -1.18
N LEU A 93 -2.44 -7.60 -1.57
CA LEU A 93 -3.41 -6.97 -0.69
C LEU A 93 -4.76 -7.67 -0.84
N ALA A 94 -5.31 -8.15 0.27
CA ALA A 94 -6.61 -8.81 0.31
C ALA A 94 -7.69 -7.87 0.83
N ASP A 95 -8.90 -8.07 0.31
CA ASP A 95 -10.11 -7.42 0.80
C ASP A 95 -11.32 -8.35 0.67
N SER A 96 -12.48 -7.89 1.15
CA SER A 96 -13.75 -8.59 1.00
C SER A 96 -14.03 -8.91 -0.47
N PRO A 97 -14.61 -10.09 -0.77
CA PRO A 97 -15.02 -10.45 -2.12
C PRO A 97 -16.06 -9.49 -2.72
N ASP A 98 -16.76 -8.71 -1.89
CA ASP A 98 -17.73 -7.72 -2.31
C ASP A 98 -17.10 -6.46 -2.91
N VAL A 99 -15.80 -6.24 -2.70
CA VAL A 99 -15.07 -5.08 -3.24
C VAL A 99 -14.78 -5.30 -4.73
N PRO A 100 -15.19 -4.37 -5.62
CA PRO A 100 -14.86 -4.44 -7.04
C PRO A 100 -13.34 -4.50 -7.30
N ASP A 101 -12.95 -5.37 -8.23
CA ASP A 101 -11.55 -5.64 -8.62
C ASP A 101 -10.74 -4.35 -8.91
N ARG A 102 -11.35 -3.36 -9.58
CA ARG A 102 -10.70 -2.05 -9.84
C ARG A 102 -10.38 -1.29 -8.57
N PHE A 103 -11.26 -1.32 -7.56
CA PHE A 103 -11.01 -0.61 -6.31
C PHE A 103 -9.92 -1.30 -5.50
N LEU A 104 -9.92 -2.63 -5.46
CA LEU A 104 -8.88 -3.40 -4.79
C LEU A 104 -7.50 -3.17 -5.43
N THR A 105 -7.40 -3.23 -6.76
CA THR A 105 -6.16 -2.91 -7.48
C THR A 105 -5.72 -1.46 -7.32
N SER A 106 -6.64 -0.48 -7.36
CA SER A 106 -6.31 0.92 -7.09
C SER A 106 -5.83 1.13 -5.65
N HIS A 107 -6.45 0.46 -4.67
CA HIS A 107 -6.02 0.51 -3.28
C HIS A 107 -4.61 -0.08 -3.12
N MET A 108 -4.34 -1.24 -3.72
CA MET A 108 -3.03 -1.87 -3.72
C MET A 108 -1.94 -0.95 -4.30
N ASN A 109 -2.22 -0.32 -5.44
CA ASN A 109 -1.32 0.68 -6.04
C ASN A 109 -1.11 1.90 -5.15
N PHE A 110 -2.16 2.38 -4.47
CA PHE A 110 -2.03 3.49 -3.53
C PHE A 110 -1.17 3.13 -2.32
N VAL A 111 -1.39 1.97 -1.71
CA VAL A 111 -0.61 1.46 -0.57
C VAL A 111 0.87 1.36 -0.95
N TRP A 112 1.17 0.70 -2.07
CA TRP A 112 2.55 0.51 -2.52
C TRP A 112 3.23 1.82 -2.93
N SER A 113 2.57 2.65 -3.75
CA SER A 113 3.13 3.94 -4.17
C SER A 113 3.35 4.90 -2.99
N THR A 114 2.53 4.82 -1.95
CA THR A 114 2.72 5.57 -0.72
C THR A 114 4.00 5.13 0.00
N PHE A 115 4.21 3.82 0.14
CA PHE A 115 5.47 3.30 0.68
C PHE A 115 6.67 3.80 -0.13
N MET A 116 6.64 3.63 -1.46
CA MET A 116 7.72 4.06 -2.35
C MET A 116 7.99 5.57 -2.26
N PHE A 117 6.94 6.38 -2.12
CA PHE A 117 7.06 7.84 -2.00
C PHE A 117 7.82 8.25 -0.74
N TYR A 118 7.64 7.54 0.39
CA TYR A 118 8.28 7.88 1.66
C TYR A 118 9.60 7.17 1.92
N GLN A 119 9.68 5.91 1.54
CA GLN A 119 10.81 5.03 1.86
C GLN A 119 11.74 4.79 0.67
N GLY A 120 11.32 5.12 -0.55
CA GLY A 120 12.02 4.68 -1.76
C GLY A 120 11.83 3.18 -2.01
N SER A 121 12.74 2.58 -2.79
CA SER A 121 12.71 1.14 -3.05
C SER A 121 13.08 0.32 -1.81
N LEU A 122 12.70 -0.96 -1.82
CA LEU A 122 13.13 -1.91 -0.78
C LEU A 122 14.66 -2.04 -0.74
N GLU A 123 15.32 -1.95 -1.90
CA GLU A 123 16.78 -1.91 -1.98
C GLU A 123 17.36 -0.69 -1.26
N SER A 124 16.85 0.51 -1.55
CA SER A 124 17.31 1.72 -0.85
C SER A 124 17.02 1.68 0.65
N LEU A 125 15.93 1.03 1.07
CA LEU A 125 15.67 0.80 2.50
C LEU A 125 16.71 -0.15 3.10
N ARG A 126 17.07 -1.22 2.39
CA ARG A 126 18.12 -2.16 2.80
C ARG A 126 19.50 -1.51 2.85
N GLU A 127 19.84 -0.62 1.93
CA GLU A 127 21.12 0.10 1.98
C GLU A 127 21.22 1.06 3.18
N ARG A 128 20.09 1.65 3.61
CA ARG A 128 20.05 2.57 4.76
C ARG A 128 20.06 1.85 6.10
N VAL A 129 19.64 0.59 6.16
CA VAL A 129 19.45 -0.19 7.38
C VAL A 129 20.34 -1.43 7.30
N CYS A 130 21.25 -1.66 8.25
CA CYS A 130 22.09 -2.87 8.23
C CYS A 130 21.22 -4.13 8.03
N ASP A 131 21.66 -5.06 7.17
CA ASP A 131 20.86 -6.23 6.72
C ASP A 131 20.17 -6.99 7.87
N ASN A 132 20.86 -7.17 9.00
CA ASN A 132 20.33 -7.87 10.18
C ASN A 132 19.10 -7.19 10.80
N ASN A 133 18.87 -5.91 10.52
CA ASN A 133 17.74 -5.12 11.02
C ASN A 133 16.69 -4.82 9.95
N PHE A 134 16.92 -5.20 8.69
CA PHE A 134 16.05 -4.85 7.57
C PHE A 134 14.60 -5.33 7.78
N LEU A 135 14.40 -6.62 8.08
CA LEU A 135 13.06 -7.19 8.28
C LEU A 135 12.32 -6.56 9.46
N LYS A 136 13.05 -6.23 10.54
CA LYS A 136 12.49 -5.57 11.72
C LYS A 136 12.04 -4.14 11.41
N GLU A 137 12.84 -3.41 10.64
CA GLU A 137 12.51 -2.04 10.25
C GLU A 137 11.38 -2.00 9.21
N LEU A 138 11.42 -2.88 8.21
CA LEU A 138 10.34 -3.08 7.24
C LEU A 138 9.02 -3.38 7.96
N SER A 139 9.07 -4.28 8.93
CA SER A 139 7.95 -4.60 9.81
C SER A 139 7.41 -3.39 10.55
N ARG A 140 8.28 -2.62 11.21
CA ARG A 140 7.91 -1.41 11.94
C ARG A 140 7.24 -0.37 11.04
N ILE A 141 7.78 -0.17 9.83
CA ILE A 141 7.21 0.74 8.84
C ILE A 141 5.82 0.26 8.45
N TRP A 142 5.65 -0.97 7.98
CA TRP A 142 4.34 -1.45 7.51
C TRP A 142 3.29 -1.54 8.61
N ASP A 143 3.68 -1.89 9.84
CA ASP A 143 2.79 -1.90 11.01
C ASP A 143 2.27 -0.49 11.34
N MET A 144 3.02 0.58 11.01
CA MET A 144 2.58 1.98 11.12
C MET A 144 1.77 2.44 9.89
N TYR A 145 2.17 2.03 8.69
CA TYR A 145 1.61 2.52 7.43
C TYR A 145 0.27 1.88 7.08
N LEU A 146 0.12 0.56 7.24
CA LEU A 146 -1.12 -0.13 6.85
C LEU A 146 -2.36 0.42 7.55
N PRO A 147 -2.35 0.68 8.87
CA PRO A 147 -3.47 1.34 9.52
C PRO A 147 -3.76 2.72 8.92
N LEU A 148 -2.75 3.53 8.59
CA LEU A 148 -2.95 4.85 8.00
C LEU A 148 -3.59 4.78 6.62
N CYS A 149 -3.21 3.78 5.81
CA CYS A 149 -3.81 3.53 4.51
C CYS A 149 -5.25 3.00 4.62
N GLN A 150 -5.55 2.21 5.66
CA GLN A 150 -6.88 1.65 5.93
C GLN A 150 -7.84 2.67 6.58
N ILE A 151 -7.34 3.57 7.43
CA ILE A 151 -8.13 4.53 8.24
C ILE A 151 -8.67 5.71 7.40
N HIS A 152 -8.08 6.02 6.23
CA HIS A 152 -8.39 7.24 5.48
C HIS A 152 -9.30 7.06 4.25
N GLY A 153 -10.32 6.20 4.34
CA GLY A 153 -11.48 6.36 3.46
C GLY A 153 -12.40 5.15 3.37
N ASP A 154 -13.70 5.47 3.34
CA ASP A 154 -14.70 4.68 2.62
C ASP A 154 -14.14 4.28 1.24
N ILE A 155 -14.44 3.05 0.79
CA ILE A 155 -14.03 2.46 -0.49
C ILE A 155 -14.22 3.48 -1.63
N LEU A 156 -15.31 4.26 -1.59
CA LEU A 156 -15.59 5.30 -2.56
C LEU A 156 -14.58 6.46 -2.53
N SER A 157 -14.17 6.92 -1.36
CA SER A 157 -13.15 7.97 -1.23
C SER A 157 -11.80 7.49 -1.77
N GLN A 158 -11.48 6.21 -1.57
CA GLN A 158 -10.26 5.60 -2.09
C GLN A 158 -10.32 5.41 -3.62
N ALA A 159 -11.46 4.94 -4.13
CA ALA A 159 -11.75 4.72 -5.53
C ALA A 159 -11.63 5.98 -6.40
N PHE A 160 -12.16 7.10 -5.91
CA PHE A 160 -12.24 8.35 -6.67
C PHE A 160 -11.12 9.34 -6.32
N HIS A 161 -10.13 8.91 -5.51
CA HIS A 161 -9.05 9.77 -5.01
C HIS A 161 -9.58 11.10 -4.44
N VAL A 162 -10.69 11.03 -3.70
CA VAL A 162 -11.37 12.23 -3.21
C VAL A 162 -10.51 12.88 -2.14
N LEU A 163 -10.10 14.12 -2.39
CA LEU A 163 -9.40 14.91 -1.40
C LEU A 163 -10.40 15.66 -0.51
N PRO A 164 -10.17 15.70 0.81
CA PRO A 164 -11.01 16.47 1.71
C PRO A 164 -10.70 17.97 1.55
N TYR A 165 -11.36 18.66 0.61
CA TYR A 165 -11.15 20.09 0.43
C TYR A 165 -11.81 20.91 1.55
N VAL A 166 -11.21 22.06 1.89
CA VAL A 166 -11.83 23.05 2.78
C VAL A 166 -13.08 23.59 2.09
N GLN A 167 -14.24 23.44 2.73
CA GLN A 167 -15.46 24.08 2.26
C GLN A 167 -15.38 25.57 2.55
N LEU A 168 -15.20 26.36 1.50
CA LEU A 168 -15.18 27.82 1.58
C LEU A 168 -16.60 28.35 1.36
N HIS A 169 -17.01 29.28 2.22
CA HIS A 169 -18.27 30.01 1.99
C HIS A 169 -18.14 30.93 0.77
N LYS A 170 -19.25 31.26 0.10
CA LYS A 170 -19.27 32.09 -1.14
C LYS A 170 -18.51 33.42 -0.99
N CYS A 171 -18.49 34.01 0.20
CA CYS A 171 -17.81 35.27 0.50
C CYS A 171 -16.30 35.13 0.77
N GLN A 172 -15.75 33.91 0.77
CA GLN A 172 -14.35 33.61 1.12
C GLN A 172 -13.49 33.21 -0.09
N GLY A 173 -13.97 33.44 -1.32
CA GLY A 173 -13.19 33.16 -2.54
C GLY A 173 -11.83 33.88 -2.57
N SER A 174 -11.73 35.03 -1.91
CA SER A 174 -10.46 35.75 -1.74
C SER A 174 -9.41 34.91 -0.99
N LEU A 175 -9.80 34.07 -0.02
CA LEU A 175 -8.87 33.21 0.71
C LEU A 175 -8.21 32.19 -0.21
N PHE A 176 -8.99 31.55 -1.09
CA PHE A 176 -8.45 30.63 -2.09
C PHE A 176 -7.50 31.34 -3.06
N LEU A 177 -7.86 32.56 -3.49
CA LEU A 177 -7.02 33.35 -4.39
C LEU A 177 -5.68 33.69 -3.73
N HIS A 178 -5.68 34.12 -2.46
CA HIS A 178 -4.46 34.38 -1.71
C HIS A 178 -3.60 33.12 -1.56
N ALA A 179 -4.23 31.99 -1.21
CA ALA A 179 -3.54 30.71 -1.11
C ALA A 179 -2.88 30.31 -2.45
N SER A 180 -3.61 30.45 -3.56
CA SER A 180 -3.10 30.20 -4.91
C SER A 180 -1.93 31.13 -5.27
N HIS A 181 -2.03 32.42 -4.95
CA HIS A 181 -0.94 33.38 -5.17
C HIS A 181 0.31 33.07 -4.36
N ILE A 182 0.17 32.61 -3.11
CA ILE A 182 1.30 32.17 -2.29
C ILE A 182 2.03 31.03 -3.02
N LEU A 183 1.30 29.99 -3.42
CA LEU A 183 1.88 28.85 -4.14
C LEU A 183 2.54 29.26 -5.46
N GLN A 184 1.89 30.11 -6.25
CA GLN A 184 2.42 30.66 -7.51
C GLN A 184 3.71 31.48 -7.30
N ARG A 185 3.80 32.24 -6.21
CA ARG A 185 5.03 32.98 -5.88
C ARG A 185 6.13 32.04 -5.43
N SER A 186 5.81 31.01 -4.65
CA SER A 186 6.76 29.99 -4.21
C SER A 186 7.43 29.26 -5.40
N LEU A 187 6.71 29.01 -6.48
CA LEU A 187 7.25 28.42 -7.72
C LEU A 187 8.35 29.27 -8.40
N ARG A 188 8.46 30.57 -8.08
CA ARG A 188 9.53 31.42 -8.64
C ARG A 188 10.90 31.15 -8.01
N HIS A 189 10.95 30.43 -6.89
CA HIS A 189 12.19 30.06 -6.23
C HIS A 189 12.81 28.82 -6.88
N LYS A 190 14.11 28.90 -7.17
CA LYS A 190 14.85 27.79 -7.78
C LYS A 190 14.79 26.54 -6.89
N GLY A 191 14.35 25.42 -7.45
CA GLY A 191 14.22 24.14 -6.75
C GLY A 191 12.82 23.85 -6.19
N VAL A 192 11.87 24.79 -6.24
CA VAL A 192 10.48 24.53 -5.88
C VAL A 192 9.72 23.98 -7.09
N ILE A 193 9.18 22.77 -6.96
CA ILE A 193 8.50 22.07 -8.06
C ILE A 193 6.99 22.28 -8.02
N ALA A 194 6.41 22.28 -6.82
CA ALA A 194 4.98 22.50 -6.56
C ALA A 194 4.77 22.74 -5.06
N GLY A 195 3.57 23.18 -4.69
CA GLY A 195 3.18 23.26 -3.28
C GLY A 195 1.70 22.93 -3.06
N ALA A 196 1.39 22.65 -1.80
CA ALA A 196 0.03 22.45 -1.32
C ALA A 196 -0.15 23.14 0.03
N LEU A 197 -1.31 23.74 0.23
CA LEU A 197 -1.73 24.41 1.44
C LEU A 197 -2.87 23.64 2.07
N PHE A 198 -2.73 23.41 3.37
CA PHE A 198 -3.66 22.60 4.14
C PHE A 198 -4.14 23.36 5.36
N ASN A 199 -5.37 23.07 5.78
CA ASN A 199 -5.97 23.62 6.99
C ASN A 199 -6.75 22.51 7.68
N LYS A 200 -6.38 22.15 8.92
CA LYS A 200 -7.05 21.10 9.71
C LYS A 200 -7.23 19.78 8.94
N ASN A 201 -6.16 19.25 8.34
CA ASN A 201 -6.14 18.05 7.51
C ASN A 201 -7.06 18.09 6.26
N LYS A 202 -7.45 19.30 5.83
CA LYS A 202 -8.19 19.52 4.59
C LYS A 202 -7.35 20.34 3.61
N VAL A 203 -7.51 20.05 2.33
CA VAL A 203 -6.81 20.75 1.24
C VAL A 203 -7.46 22.10 1.02
N LEU A 204 -6.70 23.18 1.20
CA LEU A 204 -7.15 24.53 0.87
C LEU A 204 -6.86 24.85 -0.60
N CYS A 205 -5.65 24.56 -1.05
CA CYS A 205 -5.20 24.77 -2.43
C CYS A 205 -4.01 23.83 -2.69
N SER A 206 -3.97 23.16 -3.83
CA SER A 206 -2.86 22.27 -4.20
C SER A 206 -2.51 22.45 -5.68
N GLN A 207 -1.21 22.46 -5.99
CA GLN A 207 -0.67 22.38 -7.35
C GLN A 207 -0.22 20.94 -7.71
N LEU A 208 -0.31 20.02 -6.75
CA LEU A 208 0.09 18.62 -6.90
C LEU A 208 -1.09 17.78 -7.42
N SER A 209 -0.80 16.60 -7.96
CA SER A 209 -1.85 15.63 -8.31
C SER A 209 -2.63 15.19 -7.06
N ASN A 210 -3.86 14.70 -7.25
CA ASN A 210 -4.66 14.22 -6.13
C ASN A 210 -3.96 13.10 -5.36
N THR A 211 -3.27 12.19 -6.06
CA THR A 211 -2.51 11.10 -5.46
C THR A 211 -1.41 11.63 -4.53
N LEU A 212 -0.56 12.54 -5.01
CA LEU A 212 0.54 13.11 -4.22
C LEU A 212 0.01 13.95 -3.06
N THR A 213 -1.03 14.74 -3.29
CA THR A 213 -1.67 15.55 -2.23
C THR A 213 -2.25 14.64 -1.13
N ARG A 214 -2.84 13.50 -1.51
CA ARG A 214 -3.39 12.51 -0.58
C ARG A 214 -2.29 11.81 0.21
N GLN A 215 -1.18 11.45 -0.43
CA GLN A 215 -0.01 10.92 0.27
C GLN A 215 0.45 11.95 1.31
N LEU A 216 0.71 13.20 0.92
CA LEU A 216 1.12 14.26 1.85
C LEU A 216 0.15 14.47 3.02
N LEU A 217 -1.16 14.32 2.82
CA LEU A 217 -2.15 14.36 3.90
C LEU A 217 -1.89 13.29 4.98
N LEU A 218 -1.44 12.09 4.61
CA LEU A 218 -1.14 11.01 5.57
C LEU A 218 -0.04 11.41 6.57
N LEU A 219 0.94 12.22 6.16
CA LEU A 219 1.98 12.72 7.07
C LEU A 219 1.46 13.72 8.10
N MET A 220 0.48 14.54 7.71
CA MET A 220 0.02 15.65 8.54
C MET A 220 -1.04 15.24 9.56
N SER A 221 -1.62 14.05 9.43
CA SER A 221 -2.52 13.48 10.43
C SER A 221 -1.78 13.35 11.77
N PRO A 222 -2.07 14.18 12.80
CA PRO A 222 -1.16 14.44 13.93
C PRO A 222 -1.02 13.32 14.98
N SER A 223 -1.07 12.04 14.63
CA SER A 223 -1.16 10.97 15.63
C SER A 223 -0.10 9.87 15.55
N GLN A 224 0.72 9.76 14.50
CA GLN A 224 1.60 8.57 14.35
C GLN A 224 3.00 8.84 13.78
N VAL A 225 3.24 9.93 13.03
CA VAL A 225 4.59 10.21 12.50
C VAL A 225 5.40 11.02 13.52
N ARG A 226 5.80 10.36 14.61
CA ARG A 226 6.99 10.81 15.35
C ARG A 226 8.20 10.39 14.53
N THR A 227 8.67 11.29 13.68
CA THR A 227 10.02 11.24 13.12
C THR A 227 10.99 11.28 14.30
N VAL A 228 11.73 10.18 14.49
CA VAL A 228 13.01 10.17 15.22
C VAL A 228 14.05 10.79 14.31
#